data_AF-A0A5E3X6F8-F1
#
_entry.id   AF-A0A5E3X6F8-F1
#
_cell.length_a   1.000
_cell.length_b   1.000
_cell.length_c   1.000
_cell.angle_alpha   90.00
_cell.angle_beta   90.00
_cell.angle_gamma   90.00
#
_symmetry.space_group_name_H-M   'P 1'
#
loop_
_entity.id
_entity.type
_entity.pdbx_description
1 polymer ?
#
loop_
_entity_poly.entity_id
_entity_poly.type
_entity_poly.pdbx_seq_one_letter_code
_entity_poly.pdbx_strand_id
1 'polypeptide(L)'
;MHGCGISLDIWAQPCSKMSSNRPSHISYMDSYSATFSAWKVAYSSMLPTRSIQSKDGRDMPRFQQEFSMFLLNRPELAIHYLCELLRIRNEPGAPPTAESHFVEAVCAVDATLWISLNFPEHNDDGVQRTRKNWSCWLRAGLPVFCKEAFQAPDYFGAESAQALPGWQVNVIVILAAILSQTTPLDLPSHSSLNNVVALDLPPDELSRVLDETHAAQDALWPVFWKRHSIFEGKGIIRDTEVCMSQIRTTGELLCLLRCNLYQHWAVSHCYDFLEAPTTVWLRKIALLLWLHSDDDADSDDNPEPRWALLPRIFAPYVHAYEQEIDIDRPELVAFVCDELLSRQTAEAFFLGVRAGLGQRQLWGSSLNDIMIIIYILITSSTTLLSSCVSARVFSEVPLAIYRHEHNAEGGENRKIPLQRTVKAFYHVLHGCATKLEADSDTGYLLIDCKFFDVYYRTTVSSLSTQGGVDWAIAATKGISEMVLTLCFRHFARYHELQQAISAMWYRVLKRIRDMSAVRPADESLRTLIVLWREFGTRADLNEKAERRAYDDAKLAAQKCAWTACEWHKTPPSTSTRLCVGCGEVRYCSKACQVKDWKEGGHKARCRRLKAPAPAG
;
A
#
# COMPACT_ATOMS: atom_id res chain seq x y z
N MET A 1 -44.18 -24.88 26.45
CA MET A 1 -44.79 -24.67 27.78
C MET A 1 -44.63 -25.94 28.62
N HIS A 2 -43.64 -25.95 29.50
CA HIS A 2 -43.68 -26.55 30.85
C HIS A 2 -42.46 -25.96 31.58
N GLY A 3 -42.74 -25.03 32.49
CA GLY A 3 -41.73 -24.26 33.21
C GLY A 3 -41.29 -25.00 34.45
N CYS A 4 -39.97 -25.18 34.58
CA CYS A 4 -39.35 -25.47 35.86
C CYS A 4 -38.76 -24.15 36.37
N GLY A 5 -39.47 -23.51 37.29
CA GLY A 5 -39.02 -22.30 37.96
C GLY A 5 -37.96 -22.64 38.99
N ILE A 6 -36.74 -22.19 38.76
CA ILE A 6 -35.73 -22.00 39.80
C ILE A 6 -35.60 -20.49 39.99
N SER A 7 -35.91 -20.02 41.19
CA SER A 7 -35.83 -18.61 41.61
C SER A 7 -34.42 -18.06 41.42
N LEU A 8 -34.33 -16.86 40.86
CA LEU A 8 -33.12 -16.15 40.45
C LEU A 8 -32.75 -15.00 41.42
N ASP A 9 -33.13 -15.09 42.71
CA ASP A 9 -33.04 -13.98 43.67
C ASP A 9 -31.82 -14.00 44.62
N ILE A 10 -30.75 -14.75 44.33
CA ILE A 10 -29.58 -14.80 45.24
C ILE A 10 -28.35 -14.04 44.75
N TRP A 11 -28.30 -13.54 43.50
CA TRP A 11 -27.04 -13.04 42.92
C TRP A 11 -27.07 -11.61 42.37
N ALA A 12 -27.92 -10.75 42.94
CA ALA A 12 -27.89 -9.30 42.70
C ALA A 12 -27.75 -8.54 44.03
N GLN A 13 -26.54 -8.47 44.58
CA GLN A 13 -26.17 -7.41 45.53
C GLN A 13 -24.93 -6.65 45.04
N PRO A 14 -24.92 -5.30 45.09
CA PRO A 14 -23.77 -4.50 44.70
C PRO A 14 -22.58 -4.73 45.62
N CYS A 15 -21.38 -4.78 45.03
CA CYS A 15 -20.10 -5.12 45.67
C CYS A 15 -19.56 -4.06 46.66
N SER A 16 -20.39 -3.17 47.22
CA SER A 16 -19.94 -2.03 48.04
C SER A 16 -20.05 -2.21 49.56
N LYS A 17 -20.48 -3.38 50.07
CA LYS A 17 -20.48 -3.69 51.50
C LYS A 17 -20.09 -5.14 51.80
N MET A 18 -18.79 -5.44 51.79
CA MET A 18 -18.24 -6.62 52.47
C MET A 18 -16.96 -6.24 53.22
N SER A 19 -17.08 -6.17 54.55
CA SER A 19 -15.96 -5.97 55.47
C SER A 19 -15.37 -7.31 55.92
N SER A 20 -14.04 -7.40 55.82
CA SER A 20 -13.10 -8.12 56.70
C SER A 20 -13.10 -9.64 56.87
N ASN A 21 -13.72 -10.46 56.01
CA ASN A 21 -13.40 -11.90 55.98
C ASN A 21 -13.31 -12.42 54.53
N ARG A 22 -12.08 -12.65 54.03
CA ARG A 22 -11.85 -13.32 52.73
C ARG A 22 -11.94 -14.84 52.91
N PRO A 23 -12.80 -15.56 52.16
CA PRO A 23 -12.73 -17.01 52.07
C PRO A 23 -11.40 -17.45 51.43
N SER A 24 -10.93 -18.66 51.76
CA SER A 24 -9.71 -19.24 51.15
C SER A 24 -9.87 -19.44 49.64
N HIS A 25 -8.83 -19.10 48.88
CA HIS A 25 -8.79 -19.08 47.40
C HIS A 25 -9.29 -20.35 46.70
N ILE A 26 -9.14 -21.53 47.32
CA ILE A 26 -9.61 -22.82 46.77
C ILE A 26 -11.15 -22.82 46.56
N SER A 27 -11.90 -22.13 47.42
CA SER A 27 -13.37 -22.08 47.36
C SER A 27 -13.94 -21.37 46.12
N TYR A 28 -13.19 -20.46 45.51
CA TYR A 28 -13.63 -19.75 44.31
C TYR A 28 -13.38 -20.58 43.04
N MET A 29 -12.26 -21.31 43.01
CA MET A 29 -11.92 -22.27 41.96
C MET A 29 -12.96 -23.38 41.85
N ASP A 30 -13.34 -23.95 42.99
CA ASP A 30 -14.38 -24.98 43.02
C ASP A 30 -15.71 -24.43 42.49
N SER A 31 -16.02 -23.15 42.71
CA SER A 31 -17.23 -22.52 42.18
C SER A 31 -17.21 -22.34 40.67
N TYR A 32 -16.12 -21.86 40.08
CA TYR A 32 -16.02 -21.65 38.63
C TYR A 32 -15.80 -22.96 37.86
N SER A 33 -14.95 -23.83 38.39
CA SER A 33 -14.77 -25.19 37.88
C SER A 33 -16.05 -26.00 38.00
N ALA A 34 -16.81 -25.87 39.10
CA ALA A 34 -18.14 -26.47 39.20
C ALA A 34 -19.14 -25.79 38.26
N THR A 35 -19.05 -24.49 37.98
CA THR A 35 -19.93 -23.82 37.02
C THR A 35 -19.66 -24.26 35.59
N PHE A 36 -18.39 -24.33 35.18
CA PHE A 36 -17.99 -24.87 33.88
C PHE A 36 -18.27 -26.36 33.77
N SER A 37 -18.05 -27.14 34.84
CA SER A 37 -18.36 -28.58 34.89
C SER A 37 -19.86 -28.86 34.92
N ALA A 38 -20.66 -28.07 35.65
CA ALA A 38 -22.12 -28.16 35.67
C ALA A 38 -22.71 -27.72 34.33
N TRP A 39 -22.17 -26.67 33.72
CA TRP A 39 -22.50 -26.29 32.35
C TRP A 39 -22.14 -27.42 31.39
N LYS A 40 -20.92 -27.97 31.48
CA LYS A 40 -20.46 -29.10 30.66
C LYS A 40 -21.38 -30.30 30.80
N VAL A 41 -21.80 -30.67 32.01
CA VAL A 41 -22.74 -31.78 32.26
C VAL A 41 -24.14 -31.46 31.71
N ALA A 42 -24.67 -30.26 31.92
CA ALA A 42 -25.99 -29.86 31.45
C ALA A 42 -26.05 -29.74 29.91
N TYR A 43 -24.97 -29.31 29.28
CA TYR A 43 -24.91 -29.01 27.86
C TYR A 43 -24.45 -30.21 27.02
N SER A 44 -23.60 -31.10 27.56
CA SER A 44 -23.19 -32.33 26.86
C SER A 44 -24.33 -33.33 26.65
N SER A 45 -25.43 -33.23 27.41
CA SER A 45 -26.69 -33.94 27.13
C SER A 45 -27.57 -33.31 26.03
N MET A 46 -27.25 -32.09 25.56
CA MET A 46 -28.06 -31.31 24.62
C MET A 46 -27.39 -31.09 23.26
N LEU A 47 -26.13 -31.51 23.08
CA LEU A 47 -25.42 -31.33 21.81
C LEU A 47 -26.00 -32.23 20.70
N PRO A 48 -26.35 -31.68 19.53
CA PRO A 48 -26.43 -32.47 18.31
C PRO A 48 -25.03 -33.05 18.00
N THR A 49 -24.96 -34.25 17.44
CA THR A 49 -23.73 -34.99 17.09
C THR A 49 -22.83 -34.33 16.01
N ARG A 50 -23.01 -33.04 15.69
CA ARG A 50 -22.20 -32.35 14.70
C ARG A 50 -20.96 -31.73 15.34
N SER A 51 -19.78 -32.17 14.90
CA SER A 51 -18.49 -31.61 15.31
C SER A 51 -18.30 -30.19 14.78
N ILE A 52 -17.66 -29.33 15.58
CA ILE A 52 -17.19 -28.02 15.12
C ILE A 52 -15.83 -28.23 14.46
N GLN A 53 -15.72 -27.84 13.20
CA GLN A 53 -14.49 -27.98 12.41
C GLN A 53 -13.70 -26.67 12.42
N SER A 54 -12.37 -26.77 12.47
CA SER A 54 -11.44 -25.64 12.29
C SER A 54 -11.41 -25.17 10.84
N LYS A 55 -10.70 -24.05 10.58
CA LYS A 55 -10.54 -23.41 9.27
C LYS A 55 -10.06 -24.36 8.15
N ASP A 56 -9.33 -25.41 8.51
CA ASP A 56 -8.79 -26.44 7.62
C ASP A 56 -9.65 -27.73 7.55
N GLY A 57 -10.86 -27.71 8.12
CA GLY A 57 -11.81 -28.83 8.06
C GLY A 57 -11.52 -29.96 9.05
N ARG A 58 -10.57 -29.81 9.99
CA ARG A 58 -10.31 -30.79 11.04
C ARG A 58 -11.27 -30.60 12.22
N ASP A 59 -11.64 -31.69 12.89
CA ASP A 59 -12.43 -31.59 14.11
C ASP A 59 -11.61 -30.92 15.22
N MET A 60 -12.17 -29.87 15.83
CA MET A 60 -11.50 -29.20 16.95
C MET A 60 -11.35 -30.15 18.15
N PRO A 61 -10.26 -30.07 18.92
CA PRO A 61 -10.14 -30.75 20.21
C PRO A 61 -11.36 -30.51 21.10
N ARG A 62 -11.78 -31.53 21.84
CA ARG A 62 -13.03 -31.50 22.62
C ARG A 62 -13.11 -30.32 23.59
N PHE A 63 -12.01 -30.00 24.28
CA PHE A 63 -11.97 -28.84 25.19
C PHE A 63 -12.16 -27.52 24.42
N GLN A 64 -11.57 -27.39 23.23
CA GLN A 64 -11.77 -26.20 22.40
C GLN A 64 -13.23 -26.08 21.95
N GLN A 65 -13.87 -27.17 21.53
CA GLN A 65 -15.30 -27.17 21.19
C GLN A 65 -16.18 -26.77 22.38
N GLU A 66 -15.91 -27.34 23.55
CA GLU A 66 -16.62 -27.03 24.79
C GLU A 66 -16.41 -25.57 25.21
N PHE A 67 -15.18 -25.05 25.09
CA PHE A 67 -14.86 -23.67 25.42
C PHE A 67 -15.42 -22.67 24.41
N SER A 68 -15.40 -22.96 23.11
CA SER A 68 -16.05 -22.17 22.06
C SER A 68 -17.56 -22.04 22.32
N MET A 69 -18.21 -23.14 22.67
CA MET A 69 -19.63 -23.12 23.03
C MET A 69 -19.87 -22.35 24.33
N PHE A 70 -18.95 -22.42 25.30
CA PHE A 70 -19.03 -21.63 26.53
C PHE A 70 -18.88 -20.12 26.24
N LEU A 71 -17.92 -19.74 25.40
CA LEU A 71 -17.71 -18.37 24.91
C LEU A 71 -18.95 -17.80 24.23
N LEU A 72 -19.58 -18.58 23.33
CA LEU A 72 -20.79 -18.15 22.61
C LEU A 72 -21.98 -17.90 23.54
N ASN A 73 -22.11 -18.70 24.60
CA ASN A 73 -23.27 -18.65 25.49
C ASN A 73 -23.08 -17.75 26.72
N ARG A 74 -21.84 -17.61 27.23
CA ARG A 74 -21.50 -16.93 28.49
C ARG A 74 -20.16 -16.21 28.38
N PRO A 75 -20.04 -15.21 27.48
CA PRO A 75 -18.76 -14.55 27.23
C PRO A 75 -18.14 -13.96 28.49
N GLU A 76 -18.94 -13.40 29.41
CA GLU A 76 -18.46 -12.77 30.64
C GLU A 76 -17.76 -13.78 31.56
N LEU A 77 -18.31 -14.99 31.67
CA LEU A 77 -17.70 -16.06 32.47
C LEU A 77 -16.49 -16.68 31.78
N ALA A 78 -16.47 -16.72 30.45
CA ALA A 78 -15.33 -17.17 29.68
C ALA A 78 -14.12 -16.24 29.85
N ILE A 79 -14.33 -14.93 30.01
CA ILE A 79 -13.27 -13.96 30.34
C ILE A 79 -12.69 -14.26 31.72
N HIS A 80 -13.54 -14.38 32.75
CA HIS A 80 -13.06 -14.73 34.08
C HIS A 80 -12.30 -16.05 34.08
N TYR A 81 -12.75 -17.02 33.29
CA TYR A 81 -12.04 -18.28 33.11
C TYR A 81 -10.68 -18.12 32.40
N LEU A 82 -10.58 -17.28 31.37
CA LEU A 82 -9.30 -16.98 30.69
C LEU A 82 -8.33 -16.23 31.61
N CYS A 83 -8.80 -15.21 32.31
CA CYS A 83 -8.05 -14.48 33.34
C CYS A 83 -7.50 -15.43 34.40
N GLU A 84 -8.32 -16.37 34.84
CA GLU A 84 -7.96 -17.28 35.90
C GLU A 84 -7.06 -18.43 35.41
N LEU A 85 -7.27 -18.96 34.20
CA LEU A 85 -6.32 -19.86 33.55
C LEU A 85 -4.95 -19.18 33.39
N LEU A 86 -4.96 -17.89 33.04
CA LEU A 86 -3.74 -17.11 32.94
C LEU A 86 -3.07 -16.93 34.30
N ARG A 87 -3.85 -16.63 35.34
CA ARG A 87 -3.36 -16.51 36.72
C ARG A 87 -2.72 -17.82 37.17
N ILE A 88 -3.41 -18.95 37.00
CA ILE A 88 -2.91 -20.29 37.34
C ILE A 88 -1.63 -20.61 36.57
N ARG A 89 -1.61 -20.34 35.25
CA ARG A 89 -0.42 -20.56 34.41
C ARG A 89 0.81 -19.85 34.98
N ASN A 90 0.63 -18.66 35.53
CA ASN A 90 1.72 -17.83 36.06
C ASN A 90 2.04 -18.11 37.54
N GLU A 91 1.36 -19.04 38.22
CA GLU A 91 1.71 -19.42 39.58
C GLU A 91 3.01 -20.26 39.59
N PRO A 92 3.96 -19.99 40.51
CA PRO A 92 5.18 -20.80 40.63
C PRO A 92 4.85 -22.28 40.86
N GLY A 93 5.29 -23.15 39.95
CA GLY A 93 5.00 -24.59 40.02
C GLY A 93 3.66 -25.01 39.40
N ALA A 94 3.05 -24.14 38.58
CA ALA A 94 1.86 -24.49 37.80
C ALA A 94 2.07 -25.81 37.02
N PRO A 95 1.06 -26.70 36.97
CA PRO A 95 1.18 -27.95 36.24
C PRO A 95 1.27 -27.67 34.72
N PRO A 96 2.01 -28.48 33.94
CA PRO A 96 2.13 -28.30 32.48
C PRO A 96 0.78 -28.24 31.73
N THR A 97 -0.26 -28.85 32.31
CA THR A 97 -1.64 -28.83 31.78
C THR A 97 -2.27 -27.44 31.82
N ALA A 98 -1.83 -26.54 32.71
CA ALA A 98 -2.35 -25.17 32.78
C ALA A 98 -2.00 -24.37 31.53
N GLU A 99 -0.79 -24.54 30.99
CA GLU A 99 -0.40 -23.93 29.72
C GLU A 99 -1.18 -24.53 28.55
N SER A 100 -1.32 -25.86 28.47
CA SER A 100 -2.13 -26.51 27.43
C SER A 100 -3.58 -26.02 27.42
N HIS A 101 -4.23 -25.94 28.58
CA HIS A 101 -5.61 -25.46 28.68
C HIS A 101 -5.74 -23.97 28.33
N PHE A 102 -4.75 -23.15 28.71
CA PHE A 102 -4.74 -21.74 28.32
C PHE A 102 -4.59 -21.57 26.81
N VAL A 103 -3.65 -22.28 26.18
CA VAL A 103 -3.46 -22.28 24.72
C VAL A 103 -4.74 -22.73 24.01
N GLU A 104 -5.32 -23.84 24.44
CA GLU A 104 -6.56 -24.34 23.84
C GLU A 104 -7.74 -23.38 24.04
N ALA A 105 -7.84 -22.72 25.19
CA ALA A 105 -8.87 -21.71 25.44
C ALA A 105 -8.70 -20.49 24.51
N VAL A 106 -7.48 -20.01 24.30
CA VAL A 106 -7.21 -18.91 23.35
C VAL A 106 -7.46 -19.33 21.90
N CYS A 107 -7.05 -20.54 21.51
CA CYS A 107 -7.36 -21.09 20.18
C CYS A 107 -8.87 -21.21 19.94
N ALA A 108 -9.63 -21.55 20.98
CA ALA A 108 -11.09 -21.56 20.92
C ALA A 108 -11.67 -20.15 20.80
N VAL A 109 -11.11 -19.12 21.44
CA VAL A 109 -11.49 -17.71 21.19
C VAL A 109 -11.28 -17.34 19.72
N ASP A 110 -10.10 -17.63 19.18
CA ASP A 110 -9.73 -17.35 17.79
C ASP A 110 -10.65 -18.05 16.78
N ALA A 111 -10.86 -19.36 16.96
CA ALA A 111 -11.78 -20.13 16.12
C ALA A 111 -13.21 -19.59 16.18
N THR A 112 -13.69 -19.22 17.38
CA THR A 112 -15.05 -18.70 17.55
C THR A 112 -15.22 -17.32 16.94
N LEU A 113 -14.19 -16.46 17.02
CA LEU A 113 -14.16 -15.18 16.32
C LEU A 113 -14.19 -15.39 14.82
N TRP A 114 -13.31 -16.24 14.29
CA TRP A 114 -13.29 -16.53 12.85
C TRP A 114 -14.66 -17.05 12.36
N ILE A 115 -15.28 -17.97 13.09
CA ILE A 115 -16.62 -18.48 12.80
C ILE A 115 -17.64 -17.32 12.80
N SER A 116 -17.63 -16.47 13.83
CA SER A 116 -18.58 -15.36 13.97
C SER A 116 -18.43 -14.29 12.89
N LEU A 117 -17.21 -14.10 12.38
CA LEU A 117 -16.88 -13.11 11.35
C LEU A 117 -17.18 -13.58 9.91
N ASN A 118 -17.24 -14.89 9.67
CA ASN A 118 -17.41 -15.44 8.32
C ASN A 118 -18.81 -16.03 8.04
N PHE A 119 -19.76 -15.91 8.96
CA PHE A 119 -21.14 -16.33 8.71
C PHE A 119 -21.89 -15.33 7.79
N PRO A 120 -22.45 -15.78 6.66
CA PRO A 120 -23.21 -14.92 5.74
C PRO A 120 -24.50 -14.37 6.40
N GLU A 121 -24.97 -13.22 5.91
CA GLU A 121 -26.14 -12.46 6.38
C GLU A 121 -27.48 -13.21 6.25
N HIS A 122 -27.66 -14.26 7.02
CA HIS A 122 -28.99 -14.77 7.29
C HIS A 122 -29.55 -14.08 8.54
N ASN A 123 -30.79 -13.57 8.43
CA ASN A 123 -31.60 -12.99 9.50
C ASN A 123 -32.00 -14.06 10.55
N ASP A 124 -31.04 -14.81 11.05
CA ASP A 124 -31.24 -15.72 12.17
C ASP A 124 -31.00 -14.95 13.47
N ASP A 125 -32.03 -14.91 14.32
CA ASP A 125 -31.99 -14.33 15.67
C ASP A 125 -30.83 -14.89 16.51
N GLY A 126 -30.38 -16.12 16.23
CA GLY A 126 -29.21 -16.73 16.85
C GLY A 126 -27.90 -16.01 16.52
N VAL A 127 -27.72 -15.55 15.28
CA VAL A 127 -26.53 -14.82 14.83
C VAL A 127 -26.50 -13.42 15.45
N GLN A 128 -27.64 -12.73 15.47
CA GLN A 128 -27.76 -11.40 16.10
C GLN A 128 -27.52 -11.44 17.62
N ARG A 129 -28.03 -12.47 18.30
CA ARG A 129 -27.74 -12.69 19.74
C ARG A 129 -26.26 -12.95 19.98
N THR A 130 -25.63 -13.78 19.14
CA THR A 130 -24.19 -14.06 19.21
C THR A 130 -23.38 -12.79 19.01
N ARG A 131 -23.70 -11.96 18.02
CA ARG A 131 -23.06 -10.66 17.78
C ARG A 131 -23.20 -9.70 18.96
N LYS A 132 -24.40 -9.58 19.54
CA LYS A 132 -24.65 -8.74 20.72
C LYS A 132 -23.83 -9.19 21.92
N ASN A 133 -23.76 -10.50 22.16
CA ASN A 133 -22.96 -11.08 23.23
C ASN A 133 -21.45 -10.83 23.02
N TRP A 134 -20.95 -10.90 21.78
CA TRP A 134 -19.58 -10.51 21.45
C TRP A 134 -19.30 -9.02 21.63
N SER A 135 -20.23 -8.14 21.25
CA SER A 135 -20.09 -6.71 21.53
C SER A 135 -20.01 -6.42 23.04
N CYS A 136 -20.75 -7.17 23.87
CA CYS A 136 -20.62 -7.08 25.33
C CYS A 136 -19.26 -7.64 25.82
N TRP A 137 -18.78 -8.74 25.23
CA TRP A 137 -17.44 -9.32 25.49
C TRP A 137 -16.32 -8.30 25.26
N LEU A 138 -16.32 -7.66 24.09
CA LEU A 138 -15.37 -6.64 23.69
C LEU A 138 -15.35 -5.46 24.66
N ARG A 139 -16.53 -5.01 25.09
CA ARG A 139 -16.67 -3.83 25.97
C ARG A 139 -16.21 -4.07 27.39
N ALA A 140 -16.57 -5.20 28.00
CA ALA A 140 -16.41 -5.39 29.44
C ALA A 140 -15.19 -6.24 29.82
N GLY A 141 -14.84 -7.23 29.00
CA GLY A 141 -13.88 -8.24 29.42
C GLY A 141 -12.50 -8.16 28.80
N LEU A 142 -12.41 -7.70 27.55
CA LEU A 142 -11.13 -7.57 26.88
C LEU A 142 -10.18 -6.60 27.62
N PRO A 143 -10.63 -5.43 28.12
CA PRO A 143 -9.76 -4.56 28.91
C PRO A 143 -9.27 -5.21 30.22
N VAL A 144 -10.13 -5.99 30.88
CA VAL A 144 -9.79 -6.68 32.14
C VAL A 144 -8.77 -7.80 31.89
N PHE A 145 -9.00 -8.62 30.86
CA PHE A 145 -8.08 -9.67 30.45
C PHE A 145 -6.72 -9.11 30.04
N CYS A 146 -6.70 -8.06 29.22
CA CYS A 146 -5.47 -7.37 28.83
C CYS A 146 -4.75 -6.83 30.08
N LYS A 147 -5.45 -6.16 30.99
CA LYS A 147 -4.86 -5.63 32.24
C LYS A 147 -4.22 -6.73 33.09
N GLU A 148 -4.88 -7.87 33.27
CA GLU A 148 -4.31 -8.99 34.04
C GLU A 148 -3.15 -9.66 33.31
N ALA A 149 -3.25 -9.83 31.99
CA ALA A 149 -2.15 -10.32 31.17
C ALA A 149 -0.91 -9.42 31.24
N PHE A 150 -1.09 -8.10 31.37
CA PHE A 150 0.02 -7.15 31.53
C PHE A 150 0.64 -7.14 32.91
N GLN A 151 -0.11 -7.52 33.94
CA GLN A 151 0.40 -7.59 35.30
C GLN A 151 1.11 -8.91 35.61
N ALA A 152 0.99 -9.91 34.72
CA ALA A 152 1.68 -11.18 34.83
C ALA A 152 3.18 -11.04 34.49
N PRO A 153 4.10 -11.31 35.44
CA PRO A 153 5.53 -11.10 35.26
C PRO A 153 6.13 -11.91 34.10
N ASP A 154 5.58 -13.10 33.82
CA ASP A 154 6.10 -14.08 32.86
C ASP A 154 5.37 -14.13 31.51
N TYR A 155 4.37 -13.26 31.27
CA TYR A 155 3.56 -13.30 30.04
C TYR A 155 4.39 -13.20 28.74
N PHE A 156 5.55 -12.55 28.82
CA PHE A 156 6.51 -12.39 27.71
C PHE A 156 7.95 -12.79 28.13
N GLY A 157 8.12 -13.84 28.95
CA GLY A 157 9.44 -14.30 29.40
C GLY A 157 10.40 -14.68 28.25
N ALA A 158 11.68 -14.31 28.38
CA ALA A 158 12.70 -14.40 27.34
C ALA A 158 13.08 -15.85 26.93
N GLU A 159 12.87 -16.84 27.79
CA GLU A 159 13.22 -18.25 27.50
C GLU A 159 12.20 -18.95 26.59
N SER A 160 10.98 -18.41 26.46
CA SER A 160 9.93 -18.91 25.54
C SER A 160 9.89 -18.20 24.18
N ALA A 161 10.75 -17.20 23.94
CA ALA A 161 10.72 -16.39 22.72
C ALA A 161 11.09 -17.18 21.44
N GLN A 162 11.78 -18.32 21.57
CA GLN A 162 12.08 -19.23 20.46
C GLN A 162 10.88 -20.14 20.08
N ALA A 163 9.80 -20.12 20.86
CA ALA A 163 8.62 -20.94 20.68
C ALA A 163 7.33 -20.14 20.98
N LEU A 164 7.27 -18.87 20.57
CA LEU A 164 6.05 -18.07 20.68
C LEU A 164 4.94 -18.79 19.90
N PRO A 165 3.90 -19.36 20.55
CA PRO A 165 2.87 -20.06 19.81
C PRO A 165 1.92 -19.01 19.22
N GLY A 166 1.46 -19.22 17.97
CA GLY A 166 0.73 -18.24 17.16
C GLY A 166 -0.49 -17.56 17.81
N TRP A 167 -0.98 -18.03 18.94
CA TRP A 167 -2.09 -17.44 19.67
C TRP A 167 -1.77 -16.06 20.30
N GLN A 168 -0.52 -15.76 20.67
CA GLN A 168 -0.16 -14.42 21.19
C GLN A 168 -0.24 -13.35 20.11
N VAL A 169 0.12 -13.74 18.88
CA VAL A 169 -0.10 -12.96 17.68
C VAL A 169 -1.60 -12.88 17.37
N ASN A 170 -2.36 -13.96 17.59
CA ASN A 170 -3.81 -13.93 17.41
C ASN A 170 -4.49 -12.95 18.36
N VAL A 171 -4.04 -12.73 19.60
CA VAL A 171 -4.64 -11.70 20.48
C VAL A 171 -4.46 -10.29 19.89
N ILE A 172 -3.31 -10.00 19.29
CA ILE A 172 -3.04 -8.72 18.61
C ILE A 172 -3.83 -8.62 17.29
N VAL A 173 -3.93 -9.70 16.52
CA VAL A 173 -4.74 -9.79 15.29
C VAL A 173 -6.23 -9.71 15.61
N ILE A 174 -6.68 -10.25 16.74
CA ILE A 174 -8.05 -10.17 17.25
C ILE A 174 -8.34 -8.72 17.59
N LEU A 175 -7.46 -8.03 18.33
CA LEU A 175 -7.56 -6.60 18.61
C LEU A 175 -7.60 -5.76 17.31
N ALA A 176 -6.76 -6.09 16.32
CA ALA A 176 -6.75 -5.43 15.01
C ALA A 176 -8.03 -5.72 14.17
N ALA A 177 -8.56 -6.95 14.21
CA ALA A 177 -9.78 -7.34 13.52
C ALA A 177 -11.03 -6.68 14.12
N ILE A 178 -11.07 -6.53 15.45
CA ILE A 178 -12.10 -5.79 16.18
C ILE A 178 -12.12 -4.32 15.75
N LEU A 179 -10.96 -3.70 15.60
CA LEU A 179 -10.81 -2.31 15.14
C LEU A 179 -11.26 -2.11 13.67
N SER A 180 -11.16 -3.15 12.83
CA SER A 180 -11.57 -3.08 11.42
C SER A 180 -13.08 -3.03 11.17
N GLN A 181 -13.90 -3.26 12.19
CA GLN A 181 -15.37 -3.37 12.07
C GLN A 181 -16.11 -2.19 12.69
N THR A 182 -15.39 -1.26 13.33
CA THR A 182 -15.99 -0.14 14.08
C THR A 182 -16.16 1.15 13.27
N THR A 183 -15.71 1.22 12.02
CA THR A 183 -15.79 2.43 11.17
C THR A 183 -16.67 2.19 9.93
N PRO A 184 -17.65 3.05 9.61
CA PRO A 184 -18.36 2.99 8.34
C PRO A 184 -17.40 3.44 7.22
N LEU A 185 -17.03 2.51 6.34
CA LEU A 185 -16.07 2.72 5.25
C LEU A 185 -16.81 3.05 3.93
N ASP A 186 -16.52 4.19 3.32
CA ASP A 186 -16.74 4.42 1.88
C ASP A 186 -15.47 4.01 1.12
N LEU A 187 -15.36 2.73 0.74
CA LEU A 187 -14.25 2.20 -0.07
C LEU A 187 -14.66 2.02 -1.55
N PRO A 188 -13.75 2.27 -2.53
CA PRO A 188 -14.02 1.96 -3.92
C PRO A 188 -14.02 0.44 -4.18
N SER A 189 -15.05 -0.02 -4.89
CA SER A 189 -15.39 -1.40 -5.25
C SER A 189 -14.23 -2.42 -5.39
N HIS A 190 -14.17 -3.40 -4.47
CA HIS A 190 -13.62 -4.73 -4.72
C HIS A 190 -14.55 -5.79 -4.09
N SER A 191 -14.81 -6.86 -4.85
CA SER A 191 -15.79 -7.93 -4.58
C SER A 191 -15.48 -8.84 -3.38
N SER A 192 -14.42 -8.56 -2.62
CA SER A 192 -14.03 -9.31 -1.41
C SER A 192 -14.55 -8.72 -0.09
N LEU A 193 -15.19 -7.54 -0.11
CA LEU A 193 -15.62 -6.80 1.09
C LEU A 193 -17.13 -6.88 1.40
N ASN A 194 -17.90 -7.69 0.68
CA ASN A 194 -19.36 -7.82 0.90
C ASN A 194 -19.77 -8.44 2.26
N ASN A 195 -18.82 -8.71 3.17
CA ASN A 195 -19.07 -9.35 4.46
C ASN A 195 -18.67 -8.47 5.67
N VAL A 196 -18.43 -7.17 5.50
CA VAL A 196 -18.08 -6.27 6.62
C VAL A 196 -19.34 -5.68 7.25
N VAL A 197 -19.62 -6.04 8.51
CA VAL A 197 -20.74 -5.51 9.30
C VAL A 197 -20.26 -4.30 10.10
N ALA A 198 -20.90 -3.15 9.93
CA ALA A 198 -20.62 -1.97 10.74
C ALA A 198 -21.11 -2.17 12.19
N LEU A 199 -20.25 -1.89 13.17
CA LEU A 199 -20.66 -1.78 14.58
C LEU A 199 -21.42 -0.46 14.77
N ASP A 200 -22.71 -0.56 15.08
CA ASP A 200 -23.61 0.59 15.30
C ASP A 200 -23.35 1.21 16.69
N LEU A 201 -22.22 1.93 16.82
CA LEU A 201 -21.82 2.64 18.03
C LEU A 201 -22.09 4.15 17.88
N PRO A 202 -22.53 4.84 18.96
CA PRO A 202 -22.52 6.30 19.00
C PRO A 202 -21.10 6.86 18.71
N PRO A 203 -20.96 7.97 17.94
CA PRO A 203 -19.65 8.51 17.53
C PRO A 203 -18.69 8.82 18.68
N ASP A 204 -19.21 9.29 19.81
CA ASP A 204 -18.46 9.58 21.04
C ASP A 204 -17.94 8.29 21.71
N GLU A 205 -18.74 7.23 21.68
CA GLU A 205 -18.34 5.92 22.21
C GLU A 205 -17.32 5.22 21.31
N LEU A 206 -17.47 5.36 19.98
CA LEU A 206 -16.49 4.91 19.00
C LEU A 206 -15.13 5.59 19.21
N SER A 207 -15.13 6.92 19.37
CA SER A 207 -13.92 7.69 19.65
C SER A 207 -13.23 7.20 20.91
N ARG A 208 -13.98 7.01 22.01
CA ARG A 208 -13.42 6.51 23.27
C ARG A 208 -12.80 5.11 23.13
N VAL A 209 -13.46 4.20 22.43
CA VAL A 209 -12.95 2.83 22.20
C VAL A 209 -11.67 2.85 21.38
N LEU A 210 -11.60 3.70 20.36
CA LEU A 210 -10.37 3.90 19.57
C LEU A 210 -9.25 4.49 20.44
N ASP A 211 -9.54 5.49 21.27
CA ASP A 211 -8.56 6.12 22.18
C ASP A 211 -8.01 5.13 23.22
N GLU A 212 -8.88 4.35 23.87
CA GLU A 212 -8.47 3.32 24.84
C GLU A 212 -7.67 2.19 24.18
N THR A 213 -8.01 1.85 22.94
CA THR A 213 -7.29 0.81 22.18
C THR A 213 -5.93 1.32 21.71
N HIS A 214 -5.83 2.55 21.22
CA HIS A 214 -4.55 3.19 20.91
C HIS A 214 -3.67 3.32 22.16
N ALA A 215 -4.25 3.71 23.32
CA ALA A 215 -3.51 3.77 24.57
C ALA A 215 -3.02 2.38 25.04
N ALA A 216 -3.84 1.34 24.90
CA ALA A 216 -3.43 -0.04 25.19
C ALA A 216 -2.33 -0.50 24.22
N GLN A 217 -2.41 -0.16 22.94
CA GLN A 217 -1.42 -0.45 21.92
C GLN A 217 -0.09 0.27 22.21
N ASP A 218 -0.13 1.56 22.54
CA ASP A 218 1.04 2.37 22.92
C ASP A 218 1.72 1.84 24.20
N ALA A 219 0.98 1.19 25.09
CA ALA A 219 1.54 0.51 26.26
C ALA A 219 2.11 -0.88 25.92
N LEU A 220 1.43 -1.64 25.05
CA LEU A 220 1.77 -2.98 24.61
C LEU A 220 3.06 -3.04 23.80
N TRP A 221 3.17 -2.11 22.87
CA TRP A 221 4.13 -2.19 21.80
C TRP A 221 5.57 -1.97 22.28
N PRO A 222 5.88 -0.96 23.12
CA PRO A 222 7.19 -0.81 23.72
C PRO A 222 7.60 -2.03 24.57
N VAL A 223 6.66 -2.71 25.23
CA VAL A 223 6.93 -3.91 26.02
C VAL A 223 7.24 -5.10 25.10
N PHE A 224 6.45 -5.28 24.03
CA PHE A 224 6.69 -6.29 23.00
C PHE A 224 8.09 -6.14 22.37
N TRP A 225 8.49 -4.92 21.98
CA TRP A 225 9.83 -4.70 21.41
C TRP A 225 10.94 -4.77 22.43
N LYS A 226 10.76 -4.21 23.64
CA LYS A 226 11.80 -4.22 24.66
C LYS A 226 12.17 -5.64 25.09
N ARG A 227 11.29 -6.63 24.89
CA ARG A 227 11.48 -8.03 25.29
C ARG A 227 11.82 -8.98 24.15
N HIS A 228 11.62 -8.59 22.88
CA HIS A 228 12.13 -9.37 21.76
C HIS A 228 13.65 -9.16 21.66
N SER A 229 14.43 -10.23 21.75
CA SER A 229 15.91 -10.21 21.71
C SER A 229 16.49 -9.51 20.46
N ILE A 230 15.70 -9.41 19.40
CA ILE A 230 16.00 -8.67 18.17
C ILE A 230 16.11 -7.14 18.42
N PHE A 231 15.48 -6.62 19.47
CA PHE A 231 15.33 -5.18 19.75
C PHE A 231 15.81 -4.77 21.16
N GLU A 232 16.40 -5.69 21.94
CA GLU A 232 16.98 -5.36 23.25
C GLU A 232 18.26 -4.50 23.11
N GLY A 233 18.13 -3.19 23.36
CA GLY A 233 19.27 -2.31 23.60
C GLY A 233 19.16 -0.93 22.95
N LYS A 234 18.64 0.05 23.71
CA LYS A 234 18.72 1.50 23.42
C LYS A 234 18.19 1.97 22.06
N GLY A 235 17.07 1.45 21.57
CA GLY A 235 16.35 2.04 20.43
C GLY A 235 17.12 2.03 19.10
N ILE A 236 18.21 1.28 19.00
CA ILE A 236 19.03 1.12 17.81
C ILE A 236 19.05 -0.38 17.50
N ILE A 237 18.53 -0.77 16.34
CA ILE A 237 18.76 -2.10 15.78
C ILE A 237 20.26 -2.17 15.47
N ARG A 238 21.05 -2.77 16.37
CA ARG A 238 22.52 -2.80 16.25
C ARG A 238 23.03 -3.80 15.22
N ASP A 239 22.20 -4.80 14.89
CA ASP A 239 22.55 -5.84 13.95
C ASP A 239 21.35 -6.19 13.06
N THR A 240 21.10 -5.30 12.09
CA THR A 240 20.03 -5.46 11.10
C THR A 240 20.18 -6.75 10.30
N GLU A 241 21.41 -7.25 10.11
CA GLU A 241 21.66 -8.41 9.26
C GLU A 241 21.23 -9.72 9.95
N VAL A 242 21.53 -9.87 11.25
CA VAL A 242 21.08 -11.02 12.07
C VAL A 242 19.56 -11.00 12.27
N CYS A 243 19.01 -9.83 12.59
CA CYS A 243 17.55 -9.61 12.69
C CYS A 243 16.84 -10.03 11.41
N MET A 244 17.33 -9.57 10.25
CA MET A 244 16.69 -9.84 8.98
C MET A 244 16.96 -11.25 8.44
N SER A 245 18.04 -11.91 8.84
CA SER A 245 18.25 -13.35 8.64
C SER A 245 17.17 -14.18 9.35
N GLN A 246 16.87 -13.83 10.60
CA GLN A 246 15.82 -14.48 11.40
C GLN A 246 14.40 -14.18 10.89
N ILE A 247 14.17 -12.95 10.46
CA ILE A 247 12.89 -12.53 9.87
C ILE A 247 12.69 -13.15 8.47
N ARG A 248 13.75 -13.27 7.64
CA ARG A 248 13.69 -13.96 6.34
C ARG A 248 13.44 -15.45 6.48
N THR A 249 14.02 -16.10 7.50
CA THR A 249 13.73 -17.51 7.81
C THR A 249 12.31 -17.72 8.34
N THR A 250 11.62 -16.67 8.78
CA THR A 250 10.23 -16.68 9.25
C THR A 250 9.32 -15.86 8.34
N GLY A 251 9.36 -16.05 7.01
CA GLY A 251 8.54 -15.28 6.04
C GLY A 251 7.06 -15.08 6.41
N GLU A 252 6.49 -15.95 7.24
CA GLU A 252 5.19 -15.79 7.90
C GLU A 252 5.08 -14.54 8.80
N LEU A 253 6.11 -14.19 9.57
CA LEU A 253 6.15 -12.99 10.42
C LEU A 253 6.17 -11.70 9.59
N LEU A 254 6.92 -11.67 8.48
CA LEU A 254 6.89 -10.55 7.53
C LEU A 254 5.50 -10.38 6.93
N CYS A 255 4.91 -11.48 6.48
CA CYS A 255 3.57 -11.49 5.93
C CYS A 255 2.55 -10.98 6.95
N LEU A 256 2.65 -11.46 8.19
CA LEU A 256 1.75 -11.08 9.28
C LEU A 256 1.92 -9.63 9.71
N LEU A 257 3.16 -9.13 9.83
CA LEU A 257 3.41 -7.71 10.10
C LEU A 257 2.85 -6.83 8.97
N ARG A 258 3.00 -7.27 7.71
CA ARG A 258 2.44 -6.56 6.57
C ARG A 258 0.90 -6.55 6.60
N CYS A 259 0.27 -7.69 6.91
CA CYS A 259 -1.18 -7.79 7.08
C CYS A 259 -1.70 -6.91 8.22
N ASN A 260 -1.02 -6.88 9.37
CA ASN A 260 -1.41 -6.04 10.50
C ASN A 260 -1.23 -4.56 10.18
N LEU A 261 -0.10 -4.16 9.59
CA LEU A 261 0.10 -2.78 9.12
C LEU A 261 -0.98 -2.37 8.13
N TYR A 262 -1.34 -3.27 7.21
CA TYR A 262 -2.40 -3.02 6.26
C TYR A 262 -3.75 -2.79 6.93
N GLN A 263 -4.14 -3.69 7.85
CA GLN A 263 -5.38 -3.58 8.60
C GLN A 263 -5.41 -2.30 9.43
N HIS A 264 -4.30 -1.96 10.11
CA HIS A 264 -4.19 -0.72 10.85
C HIS A 264 -4.37 0.51 9.94
N TRP A 265 -3.71 0.54 8.79
CA TRP A 265 -3.82 1.63 7.83
C TRP A 265 -5.19 1.75 7.19
N ALA A 266 -5.91 0.64 6.99
CA ALA A 266 -7.28 0.65 6.48
C ALA A 266 -8.28 1.26 7.49
N VAL A 267 -7.95 1.25 8.78
CA VAL A 267 -8.84 1.69 9.87
C VAL A 267 -8.55 3.12 10.31
N SER A 268 -7.28 3.52 10.36
CA SER A 268 -6.90 4.88 10.72
C SER A 268 -7.29 5.86 9.59
N HIS A 269 -8.06 6.90 9.89
CA HIS A 269 -8.20 8.05 8.99
C HIS A 269 -6.79 8.68 8.85
N CYS A 270 -6.12 8.36 7.76
CA CYS A 270 -4.68 8.04 7.74
C CYS A 270 -3.71 9.24 7.82
N TYR A 271 -4.18 10.43 8.21
CA TYR A 271 -3.35 11.64 8.27
C TYR A 271 -2.95 11.99 9.70
N ASP A 272 -3.91 12.09 10.64
CA ASP A 272 -3.66 12.44 12.04
C ASP A 272 -2.76 11.43 12.76
N PHE A 273 -2.87 10.16 12.36
CA PHE A 273 -2.12 9.06 12.95
C PHE A 273 -0.61 9.16 12.66
N LEU A 274 -0.23 9.58 11.46
CA LEU A 274 1.17 9.57 11.04
C LEU A 274 1.94 10.82 11.48
N GLU A 275 1.23 11.89 11.85
CA GLU A 275 1.78 13.07 12.52
C GLU A 275 2.05 12.81 14.02
N ALA A 276 1.38 11.84 14.64
CA ALA A 276 1.59 11.52 16.04
C ALA A 276 3.02 10.96 16.27
N PRO A 277 3.79 11.49 17.24
CA PRO A 277 5.11 10.95 17.61
C PRO A 277 5.09 9.46 17.96
N THR A 278 3.93 8.94 18.38
CA THR A 278 3.70 7.54 18.72
C THR A 278 3.78 6.59 17.53
N THR A 279 3.71 7.06 16.29
CA THR A 279 3.70 6.20 15.08
C THR A 279 5.03 6.17 14.33
N VAL A 280 6.07 6.80 14.85
CA VAL A 280 7.44 6.75 14.30
C VAL A 280 7.93 5.31 14.15
N TRP A 281 7.60 4.42 15.10
CA TRP A 281 7.99 3.01 15.01
C TRP A 281 7.25 2.28 13.87
N LEU A 282 6.00 2.64 13.56
CA LEU A 282 5.23 2.03 12.46
C LEU A 282 5.88 2.35 11.13
N ARG A 283 6.26 3.62 10.95
CA ARG A 283 7.04 4.08 9.79
C ARG A 283 8.34 3.29 9.67
N LYS A 284 9.07 3.09 10.78
CA LYS A 284 10.30 2.26 10.81
C LYS A 284 10.06 0.81 10.40
N ILE A 285 9.01 0.17 10.91
CA ILE A 285 8.70 -1.23 10.55
C ILE A 285 8.28 -1.31 9.10
N ALA A 286 7.35 -0.48 8.66
CA ALA A 286 6.89 -0.44 7.27
C ALA A 286 8.07 -0.20 6.32
N LEU A 287 9.01 0.67 6.72
CA LEU A 287 10.24 0.91 5.98
C LEU A 287 11.14 -0.32 5.94
N LEU A 288 11.38 -1.00 7.05
CA LEU A 288 12.17 -2.23 7.07
C LEU A 288 11.55 -3.33 6.23
N LEU A 289 10.22 -3.50 6.30
CA LEU A 289 9.48 -4.40 5.41
C LEU A 289 9.67 -3.98 3.95
N TRP A 290 9.59 -2.68 3.65
CA TRP A 290 9.85 -2.18 2.32
C TRP A 290 11.31 -2.35 1.89
N LEU A 291 12.30 -2.43 2.78
CA LEU A 291 13.70 -2.64 2.40
C LEU A 291 14.04 -4.10 2.12
N HIS A 292 13.45 -4.99 2.92
CA HIS A 292 13.86 -6.37 2.97
C HIS A 292 12.81 -7.36 2.47
N SER A 293 11.64 -6.88 2.02
CA SER A 293 10.72 -7.73 1.26
C SER A 293 11.40 -8.10 -0.04
N ASP A 294 11.67 -9.39 -0.22
CA ASP A 294 12.02 -9.92 -1.52
C ASP A 294 10.75 -9.83 -2.40
N ASP A 295 10.92 -9.29 -3.60
CA ASP A 295 9.88 -9.29 -4.62
C ASP A 295 9.86 -10.69 -5.24
N ASP A 296 9.40 -11.69 -4.49
CA ASP A 296 9.08 -13.00 -5.06
C ASP A 296 7.84 -12.82 -5.94
N ALA A 297 8.11 -12.35 -7.17
CA ALA A 297 7.13 -11.93 -8.15
C ALA A 297 6.22 -13.07 -8.65
N ASP A 298 6.52 -14.31 -8.26
CA ASP A 298 5.88 -15.52 -8.77
C ASP A 298 4.84 -16.12 -7.83
N SER A 299 4.70 -15.65 -6.58
CA SER A 299 3.60 -16.11 -5.73
C SER A 299 2.35 -15.28 -5.98
N ASP A 300 1.44 -15.78 -6.82
CA ASP A 300 0.09 -15.22 -7.05
C ASP A 300 -0.72 -15.04 -5.74
N ASP A 301 -0.30 -15.71 -4.65
CA ASP A 301 -0.96 -15.69 -3.34
C ASP A 301 -0.54 -14.52 -2.43
N ASN A 302 0.42 -13.67 -2.83
CA ASN A 302 0.90 -12.59 -1.96
C ASN A 302 0.04 -11.33 -2.12
N PRO A 303 -0.73 -10.92 -1.08
CA PRO A 303 -1.85 -9.99 -1.25
C PRO A 303 -1.47 -8.54 -1.56
N GLU A 304 -0.21 -8.12 -1.39
CA GLU A 304 0.22 -6.79 -1.82
C GLU A 304 1.74 -6.71 -2.08
N PRO A 305 2.16 -6.11 -3.21
CA PRO A 305 3.57 -5.98 -3.56
C PRO A 305 4.28 -4.93 -2.70
N ARG A 306 5.60 -5.11 -2.52
CA ARG A 306 6.50 -4.23 -1.75
C ARG A 306 6.24 -2.74 -1.98
N TRP A 307 6.07 -2.32 -3.22
CA TRP A 307 5.87 -0.91 -3.58
C TRP A 307 4.63 -0.25 -2.94
N ALA A 308 3.62 -1.02 -2.52
CA ALA A 308 2.41 -0.49 -1.90
C ALA A 308 2.66 0.12 -0.51
N LEU A 309 3.75 -0.26 0.15
CA LEU A 309 4.12 0.27 1.46
C LEU A 309 4.66 1.71 1.37
N LEU A 310 5.31 2.07 0.27
CA LEU A 310 6.01 3.35 0.15
C LEU A 310 5.05 4.56 0.18
N PRO A 311 3.96 4.61 -0.61
CA PRO A 311 2.93 5.64 -0.47
C PRO A 311 2.42 5.82 0.96
N ARG A 312 2.28 4.72 1.70
CA ARG A 312 1.69 4.72 3.05
C ARG A 312 2.66 5.24 4.11
N ILE A 313 3.95 4.87 4.02
CA ILE A 313 5.00 5.40 4.90
C ILE A 313 5.07 6.93 4.79
N PHE A 314 4.86 7.46 3.59
CA PHE A 314 4.99 8.88 3.29
C PHE A 314 3.65 9.61 3.14
N ALA A 315 2.52 8.99 3.51
CA ALA A 315 1.19 9.55 3.29
C ALA A 315 0.99 10.99 3.83
N PRO A 316 1.55 11.41 4.99
CA PRO A 316 1.40 12.78 5.48
C PRO A 316 2.09 13.78 4.56
N TYR A 317 3.28 13.42 4.06
CA TYR A 317 4.05 14.27 3.18
C TYR A 317 3.41 14.38 1.80
N VAL A 318 2.82 13.28 1.32
CA VAL A 318 2.02 13.28 0.07
C VAL A 318 0.78 14.15 0.24
N HIS A 319 0.07 14.04 1.37
CA HIS A 319 -1.09 14.86 1.67
C HIS A 319 -0.76 16.35 1.79
N ALA A 320 0.28 16.69 2.57
CA ALA A 320 0.75 18.05 2.71
C ALA A 320 1.14 18.65 1.35
N TYR A 321 1.80 17.87 0.49
CA TYR A 321 2.08 18.27 -0.89
C TYR A 321 0.81 18.53 -1.71
N GLU A 322 -0.20 17.66 -1.65
CA GLU A 322 -1.45 17.82 -2.39
C GLU A 322 -2.28 19.02 -1.92
N GLN A 323 -2.20 19.37 -0.63
CA GLN A 323 -2.88 20.54 -0.05
C GLN A 323 -2.08 21.84 -0.19
N GLU A 324 -0.92 21.80 -0.85
CA GLU A 324 0.02 22.94 -0.93
C GLU A 324 0.40 23.49 0.46
N ILE A 325 0.37 22.63 1.49
CA ILE A 325 0.82 22.94 2.84
C ILE A 325 2.35 22.91 2.84
N ASP A 326 2.97 23.83 3.58
CA ASP A 326 4.43 23.81 3.74
C ASP A 326 4.85 22.52 4.44
N ILE A 327 5.62 21.72 3.74
CA ILE A 327 6.09 20.42 4.23
C ILE A 327 7.25 20.71 5.17
N ASP A 328 7.22 20.16 6.40
CA ASP A 328 8.41 20.14 7.28
C ASP A 328 9.47 19.21 6.66
N ARG A 329 10.19 19.76 5.67
CA ARG A 329 11.26 19.08 4.95
C ARG A 329 12.40 18.68 5.89
N PRO A 330 12.80 19.49 6.90
CA PRO A 330 13.79 19.06 7.88
C PRO A 330 13.44 17.74 8.59
N GLU A 331 12.22 17.57 9.10
CA GLU A 331 11.85 16.32 9.78
C GLU A 331 11.86 15.13 8.81
N LEU A 332 11.32 15.30 7.61
CA LEU A 332 11.33 14.24 6.59
C LEU A 332 12.74 13.86 6.16
N VAL A 333 13.60 14.85 5.94
CA VAL A 333 15.00 14.61 5.59
C VAL A 333 15.73 13.95 6.75
N ALA A 334 15.49 14.34 8.00
CA ALA A 334 16.05 13.66 9.15
C ALA A 334 15.58 12.20 9.21
N PHE A 335 14.28 11.93 9.01
CA PHE A 335 13.76 10.57 8.95
C PHE A 335 14.46 9.74 7.86
N VAL A 336 14.59 10.28 6.64
CA VAL A 336 15.22 9.57 5.52
C VAL A 336 16.73 9.42 5.75
N CYS A 337 17.44 10.49 6.09
CA CYS A 337 18.89 10.46 6.24
C CYS A 337 19.32 9.69 7.49
N ASP A 338 18.71 9.95 8.64
CA ASP A 338 19.15 9.41 9.91
C ASP A 338 18.66 7.99 10.12
N GLU A 339 17.47 7.64 9.62
CA GLU A 339 16.87 6.33 9.88
C GLU A 339 16.96 5.36 8.70
N LEU A 340 16.72 5.84 7.47
CA LEU A 340 16.78 5.00 6.28
C LEU A 340 18.21 4.88 5.75
N LEU A 341 18.89 6.01 5.52
CA LEU A 341 20.22 6.00 4.90
C LEU A 341 21.34 5.56 5.85
N SER A 342 21.10 5.57 7.16
CA SER A 342 22.05 4.98 8.13
C SER A 342 22.18 3.46 7.97
N ARG A 343 21.21 2.81 7.33
CA ARG A 343 21.16 1.35 7.18
C ARG A 343 21.47 0.86 5.77
N GLN A 344 21.36 1.73 4.78
CA GLN A 344 21.61 1.42 3.39
C GLN A 344 22.04 2.66 2.61
N THR A 345 22.73 2.48 1.49
CA THR A 345 23.06 3.62 0.64
C THR A 345 21.80 4.24 0.03
N ALA A 346 21.82 5.54 -0.20
CA ALA A 346 20.74 6.23 -0.91
C ALA A 346 20.52 5.65 -2.31
N GLU A 347 21.57 5.13 -2.94
CA GLU A 347 21.46 4.42 -4.20
C GLU A 347 20.68 3.11 -4.07
N ALA A 348 20.92 2.30 -3.04
CA ALA A 348 20.16 1.08 -2.77
C ALA A 348 18.67 1.37 -2.53
N PHE A 349 18.37 2.45 -1.80
CA PHE A 349 17.00 2.95 -1.66
C PHE A 349 16.35 3.19 -3.03
N PHE A 350 17.00 4.01 -3.87
CA PHE A 350 16.44 4.37 -5.16
C PHE A 350 16.41 3.20 -6.16
N LEU A 351 17.28 2.19 -6.03
CA LEU A 351 17.16 0.93 -6.76
C LEU A 351 15.88 0.18 -6.39
N GLY A 352 15.49 0.16 -5.12
CA GLY A 352 14.20 -0.39 -4.68
C GLY A 352 13.01 0.39 -5.25
N VAL A 353 13.09 1.74 -5.25
CA VAL A 353 12.07 2.59 -5.89
C VAL A 353 11.97 2.30 -7.39
N ARG A 354 13.11 2.18 -8.07
CA ARG A 354 13.18 1.83 -9.49
C ARG A 354 12.56 0.47 -9.78
N ALA A 355 12.87 -0.55 -8.98
CA ALA A 355 12.27 -1.87 -9.10
C ALA A 355 10.74 -1.79 -8.97
N GLY A 356 10.24 -1.05 -7.97
CA GLY A 356 8.81 -0.77 -7.81
C GLY A 356 8.18 -0.09 -9.02
N LEU A 357 8.85 0.91 -9.61
CA LEU A 357 8.44 1.56 -10.85
C LEU A 357 8.46 0.62 -12.07
N GLY A 358 9.16 -0.50 -12.02
CA GLY A 358 9.12 -1.55 -13.05
C GLY A 358 7.88 -2.45 -12.95
N GLN A 359 7.24 -2.53 -11.78
CA GLN A 359 6.16 -3.48 -11.51
C GLN A 359 4.88 -3.15 -12.30
N ARG A 360 4.24 -4.19 -12.85
CA ARG A 360 3.03 -4.05 -13.69
C ARG A 360 1.82 -3.53 -12.93
N GLN A 361 1.77 -3.82 -11.63
CA GLN A 361 0.65 -3.49 -10.76
C GLN A 361 0.70 -2.05 -10.22
N LEU A 362 1.84 -1.36 -10.36
CA LEU A 362 1.95 0.04 -9.93
C LEU A 362 1.33 0.98 -10.97
N TRP A 363 0.15 1.50 -10.66
CA TRP A 363 -0.57 2.51 -11.44
C TRP A 363 -1.56 3.27 -10.54
N GLY A 364 -2.19 4.33 -11.05
CA GLY A 364 -3.21 5.07 -10.30
C GLY A 364 -2.61 6.02 -9.26
N SER A 365 -3.29 6.16 -8.12
CA SER A 365 -2.85 7.02 -7.01
C SER A 365 -1.48 6.61 -6.47
N SER A 366 -1.21 5.32 -6.33
CA SER A 366 0.09 4.85 -5.81
C SER A 366 1.27 5.30 -6.68
N LEU A 367 1.11 5.34 -8.00
CA LEU A 367 2.16 5.87 -8.87
C LEU A 367 2.36 7.38 -8.64
N ASN A 368 1.27 8.13 -8.53
CA ASN A 368 1.32 9.55 -8.19
C ASN A 368 2.03 9.80 -6.86
N ASP A 369 1.68 9.04 -5.82
CA ASP A 369 2.24 9.16 -4.48
C ASP A 369 3.75 8.88 -4.51
N ILE A 370 4.18 7.83 -5.21
CA ILE A 370 5.62 7.54 -5.41
C ILE A 370 6.32 8.70 -6.13
N MET A 371 5.69 9.29 -7.15
CA MET A 371 6.29 10.45 -7.84
C MET A 371 6.41 11.68 -6.93
N ILE A 372 5.42 11.92 -6.07
CA ILE A 372 5.45 12.99 -5.06
C ILE A 372 6.55 12.72 -4.04
N ILE A 373 6.69 11.48 -3.56
CA ILE A 373 7.75 11.08 -2.63
C ILE A 373 9.12 11.34 -3.27
N ILE A 374 9.33 10.88 -4.51
CA ILE A 374 10.58 11.13 -5.24
C ILE A 374 10.84 12.63 -5.32
N TYR A 375 9.83 13.45 -5.67
CA TYR A 375 9.95 14.90 -5.72
C TYR A 375 10.40 15.50 -4.39
N ILE A 376 9.72 15.17 -3.29
CA ILE A 376 10.02 15.73 -1.98
C ILE A 376 11.45 15.34 -1.56
N LEU A 377 11.83 14.07 -1.75
CA LEU A 377 13.16 13.58 -1.38
C LEU A 377 14.28 14.29 -2.13
N ILE A 378 14.21 14.33 -3.47
CA ILE A 378 15.28 14.93 -4.28
C ILE A 378 15.33 16.45 -4.18
N THR A 379 14.20 17.11 -3.89
CA THR A 379 14.20 18.56 -3.68
C THR A 379 14.73 18.95 -2.31
N SER A 380 14.76 18.04 -1.36
CA SER A 380 15.22 18.30 0.00
C SER A 380 16.71 17.98 0.23
N SER A 381 17.35 17.17 -0.64
CA SER A 381 18.79 16.88 -0.55
C SER A 381 19.44 16.65 -1.92
N THR A 382 20.57 17.30 -2.18
CA THR A 382 21.39 17.11 -3.38
C THR A 382 22.02 15.71 -3.44
N THR A 383 22.37 15.13 -2.28
CA THR A 383 22.86 13.75 -2.17
C THR A 383 21.79 12.74 -2.59
N LEU A 384 20.53 12.96 -2.17
CA LEU A 384 19.41 12.14 -2.61
C LEU A 384 19.14 12.29 -4.10
N LEU A 385 19.22 13.52 -4.64
CA LEU A 385 19.11 13.76 -6.08
C LEU A 385 20.17 12.97 -6.87
N SER A 386 21.44 13.10 -6.50
CA SER A 386 22.55 12.38 -7.16
C SER A 386 22.35 10.86 -7.11
N SER A 387 21.91 10.33 -5.97
CA SER A 387 21.64 8.90 -5.80
C SER A 387 20.45 8.43 -6.64
N CYS A 388 19.40 9.24 -6.76
CA CYS A 388 18.23 8.96 -7.61
C CYS A 388 18.61 8.89 -9.10
N VAL A 389 19.49 9.81 -9.53
CA VAL A 389 20.04 9.83 -10.89
C VAL A 389 20.93 8.60 -11.14
N SER A 390 21.88 8.30 -10.23
CA SER A 390 22.78 7.14 -10.33
C SER A 390 22.01 5.82 -10.43
N ALA A 391 20.99 5.65 -9.57
CA ALA A 391 20.13 4.47 -9.57
C ALA A 391 19.24 4.34 -10.83
N ARG A 392 19.22 5.37 -11.70
CA ARG A 392 18.45 5.43 -12.93
C ARG A 392 16.93 5.35 -12.75
N VAL A 393 16.40 5.83 -11.63
CA VAL A 393 14.95 5.78 -11.30
C VAL A 393 14.09 6.31 -12.43
N PHE A 394 14.49 7.44 -13.02
CA PHE A 394 13.72 8.11 -14.06
C PHE A 394 13.59 7.35 -15.38
N SER A 395 14.42 6.33 -15.63
CA SER A 395 14.29 5.51 -16.84
C SER A 395 13.04 4.63 -16.84
N GLU A 396 12.53 4.28 -15.66
CA GLU A 396 11.32 3.45 -15.51
C GLU A 396 10.03 4.27 -15.50
N VAL A 397 10.11 5.57 -15.20
CA VAL A 397 8.93 6.45 -15.08
C VAL A 397 8.10 6.51 -16.37
N PRO A 398 8.68 6.70 -17.58
CA PRO A 398 7.88 6.68 -18.82
C PRO A 398 7.14 5.37 -19.04
N LEU A 399 7.75 4.24 -18.65
CA LEU A 399 7.11 2.93 -18.78
C LEU A 399 5.96 2.78 -17.77
N ALA A 400 6.15 3.23 -16.53
CA ALA A 400 5.09 3.24 -15.51
C ALA A 400 3.90 4.11 -15.95
N ILE A 401 4.17 5.31 -16.49
CA ILE A 401 3.15 6.20 -17.05
C ILE A 401 2.43 5.53 -18.22
N TYR A 402 3.17 4.88 -19.14
CA TYR A 402 2.56 4.17 -20.26
C TYR A 402 1.65 3.02 -19.81
N ARG A 403 2.07 2.24 -18.81
CA ARG A 403 1.22 1.20 -18.22
C ARG A 403 -0.04 1.80 -17.59
N HIS A 404 0.11 2.93 -16.90
CA HIS A 404 -1.03 3.63 -16.31
C HIS A 404 -2.01 4.13 -17.39
N GLU A 405 -1.51 4.74 -18.48
CA GLU A 405 -2.32 5.15 -19.64
C GLU A 405 -3.12 3.97 -20.21
N HIS A 406 -2.46 2.84 -20.45
CA HIS A 406 -3.10 1.67 -21.06
C HIS A 406 -4.14 1.02 -20.13
N ASN A 407 -3.85 0.94 -18.83
CA ASN A 407 -4.79 0.44 -17.83
C ASN A 407 -5.94 1.45 -17.55
N ALA A 408 -5.77 2.73 -17.92
CA ALA A 408 -6.76 3.77 -17.72
C ALA A 408 -7.85 3.83 -18.81
N GLU A 409 -7.77 3.02 -19.87
CA GLU A 409 -8.61 3.11 -21.08
C GLU A 409 -10.14 2.87 -20.89
N GLY A 410 -10.66 2.81 -19.66
CA GLY A 410 -12.08 2.53 -19.36
C GLY A 410 -12.89 3.59 -18.63
N GLY A 411 -12.33 4.72 -18.16
CA GLY A 411 -13.13 5.69 -17.40
C GLY A 411 -12.52 7.08 -17.22
N GLU A 412 -13.36 8.11 -17.29
CA GLU A 412 -12.96 9.53 -17.15
C GLU A 412 -12.27 9.81 -15.79
N ASN A 413 -12.70 9.13 -14.72
CA ASN A 413 -12.08 9.20 -13.40
C ASN A 413 -10.62 8.73 -13.36
N ARG A 414 -10.16 7.91 -14.33
CA ARG A 414 -8.78 7.41 -14.38
C ARG A 414 -7.79 8.40 -15.01
N LYS A 415 -8.28 9.51 -15.62
CA LYS A 415 -7.41 10.56 -16.18
C LYS A 415 -6.80 11.45 -15.10
N ILE A 416 -7.48 11.62 -13.97
CA ILE A 416 -7.04 12.51 -12.89
C ILE A 416 -5.72 12.01 -12.26
N PRO A 417 -5.58 10.72 -11.86
CA PRO A 417 -4.31 10.22 -11.32
C PRO A 417 -3.15 10.32 -12.30
N LEU A 418 -3.40 10.12 -13.60
CA LEU A 418 -2.38 10.28 -14.64
C LEU A 418 -1.92 11.74 -14.72
N GLN A 419 -2.85 12.69 -14.79
CA GLN A 419 -2.51 14.12 -14.82
C GLN A 419 -1.71 14.54 -13.58
N ARG A 420 -2.10 14.06 -12.39
CA ARG A 420 -1.35 14.32 -11.14
C ARG A 420 0.05 13.71 -11.18
N THR A 421 0.16 12.44 -11.59
CA THR A 421 1.44 11.72 -11.70
C THR A 421 2.41 12.47 -12.59
N VAL A 422 1.95 12.94 -13.76
CA VAL A 422 2.86 13.65 -14.66
C VAL A 422 3.12 15.08 -14.21
N LYS A 423 2.17 15.75 -13.55
CA LYS A 423 2.45 17.02 -12.86
C LYS A 423 3.57 16.82 -11.82
N ALA A 424 3.51 15.79 -10.99
CA ALA A 424 4.56 15.45 -10.03
C ALA A 424 5.91 15.18 -10.73
N PHE A 425 5.90 14.39 -11.81
CA PHE A 425 7.12 14.13 -12.60
C PHE A 425 7.71 15.40 -13.24
N TYR A 426 6.87 16.32 -13.72
CA TYR A 426 7.30 17.62 -14.19
C TYR A 426 8.01 18.39 -13.07
N HIS A 427 7.42 18.43 -11.86
CA HIS A 427 8.02 19.10 -10.71
C HIS A 427 9.36 18.47 -10.31
N VAL A 428 9.46 17.13 -10.33
CA VAL A 428 10.73 16.40 -10.17
C VAL A 428 11.75 16.96 -11.15
N LEU A 429 11.48 16.90 -12.44
CA LEU A 429 12.48 17.22 -13.45
C LEU A 429 12.85 18.69 -13.50
N HIS A 430 11.87 19.58 -13.31
CA HIS A 430 12.13 21.01 -13.17
C HIS A 430 13.03 21.30 -11.95
N GLY A 431 12.75 20.66 -10.81
CA GLY A 431 13.58 20.76 -9.61
C GLY A 431 14.98 20.16 -9.78
N CYS A 432 15.12 19.09 -10.58
CA CYS A 432 16.42 18.48 -10.88
C CYS A 432 17.25 19.36 -11.82
N ALA A 433 16.67 19.75 -12.95
CA ALA A 433 17.39 20.44 -14.02
C ALA A 433 17.93 21.81 -13.59
N THR A 434 17.27 22.47 -12.64
CA THR A 434 17.74 23.73 -12.04
C THR A 434 18.91 23.54 -11.07
N LYS A 435 19.06 22.34 -10.49
CA LYS A 435 20.07 22.04 -9.46
C LYS A 435 21.27 21.25 -9.96
N LEU A 436 21.17 20.57 -11.10
CA LEU A 436 22.26 19.77 -11.64
C LEU A 436 23.31 20.65 -12.29
N GLU A 437 24.56 20.50 -11.82
CA GLU A 437 25.73 21.22 -12.32
C GLU A 437 26.39 20.51 -13.51
N ALA A 438 26.15 19.20 -13.68
CA ALA A 438 26.81 18.36 -14.69
C ALA A 438 25.95 18.13 -15.95
N ASP A 439 26.59 18.25 -17.11
CA ASP A 439 26.00 17.96 -18.42
C ASP A 439 25.60 16.48 -18.57
N SER A 440 26.33 15.53 -17.99
CA SER A 440 26.01 14.10 -18.13
C SER A 440 24.63 13.76 -17.55
N ASP A 441 24.34 14.24 -16.35
CA ASP A 441 23.14 13.90 -15.58
C ASP A 441 21.91 14.59 -16.19
N THR A 442 22.08 15.83 -16.62
CA THR A 442 21.03 16.59 -17.30
C THR A 442 20.64 15.93 -18.62
N GLY A 443 21.62 15.43 -19.39
CA GLY A 443 21.35 14.68 -20.61
C GLY A 443 20.61 13.37 -20.36
N TYR A 444 21.01 12.63 -19.34
CA TYR A 444 20.31 11.42 -18.94
C TYR A 444 18.83 11.68 -18.59
N LEU A 445 18.55 12.72 -17.81
CA LEU A 445 17.18 13.07 -17.42
C LEU A 445 16.32 13.53 -18.60
N LEU A 446 16.85 14.40 -19.45
CA LEU A 446 16.04 15.03 -20.50
C LEU A 446 15.87 14.15 -21.73
N ILE A 447 16.94 13.44 -22.12
CA ILE A 447 16.99 12.66 -23.36
C ILE A 447 16.68 11.20 -23.06
N ASP A 448 17.46 10.58 -22.17
CA ASP A 448 17.41 9.12 -21.98
C ASP A 448 16.14 8.68 -21.24
N CYS A 449 15.63 9.52 -20.32
CA CYS A 449 14.35 9.30 -19.64
C CYS A 449 13.14 9.81 -20.44
N LYS A 450 13.32 10.22 -21.71
CA LYS A 450 12.25 10.68 -22.60
C LYS A 450 11.34 11.74 -21.99
N PHE A 451 11.90 12.67 -21.22
CA PHE A 451 11.14 13.70 -20.53
C PHE A 451 10.11 14.39 -21.43
N PHE A 452 10.57 14.81 -22.61
CA PHE A 452 9.72 15.52 -23.55
C PHE A 452 8.53 14.68 -24.03
N ASP A 453 8.68 13.37 -24.24
CA ASP A 453 7.54 12.51 -24.61
C ASP A 453 6.45 12.53 -23.52
N VAL A 454 6.87 12.40 -22.25
CA VAL A 454 5.97 12.43 -21.10
C VAL A 454 5.33 13.81 -20.93
N TYR A 455 6.12 14.88 -21.04
CA TYR A 455 5.64 16.25 -20.97
C TYR A 455 4.58 16.52 -22.04
N TYR A 456 4.86 16.18 -23.30
CA TYR A 456 3.95 16.42 -24.42
C TYR A 456 2.64 15.65 -24.31
N ARG A 457 2.68 14.38 -23.88
CA ARG A 457 1.47 13.59 -23.62
C ARG A 457 0.58 14.25 -22.58
N THR A 458 1.20 14.85 -21.56
CA THR A 458 0.50 15.48 -20.46
C THR A 458 -0.07 16.82 -20.86
N THR A 459 0.69 17.64 -21.60
CA THR A 459 0.16 18.85 -22.21
C THR A 459 -1.12 18.53 -22.99
N VAL A 460 -1.09 17.50 -23.86
CA VAL A 460 -2.26 17.08 -24.66
C VAL A 460 -3.40 16.59 -23.78
N SER A 461 -3.13 15.75 -22.78
CA SER A 461 -4.13 15.20 -21.88
C SER A 461 -4.77 16.26 -20.98
N SER A 462 -4.03 17.33 -20.66
CA SER A 462 -4.50 18.46 -19.86
C SER A 462 -5.32 19.46 -20.67
N LEU A 463 -5.36 19.38 -22.01
CA LEU A 463 -6.17 20.30 -22.82
C LEU A 463 -7.67 20.11 -22.60
N SER A 464 -8.14 19.01 -22.01
CA SER A 464 -9.56 18.73 -21.83
C SER A 464 -10.23 19.59 -20.76
N THR A 465 -9.48 20.16 -19.80
CA THR A 465 -10.02 20.95 -18.69
C THR A 465 -9.37 22.33 -18.63
N GLN A 466 -10.08 23.34 -18.11
CA GLN A 466 -9.53 24.70 -17.97
C GLN A 466 -8.26 24.72 -17.10
N GLY A 467 -8.34 24.14 -15.90
CA GLY A 467 -7.18 24.07 -15.00
C GLY A 467 -6.00 23.28 -15.57
N GLY A 468 -6.27 22.32 -16.48
CA GLY A 468 -5.22 21.63 -17.22
C GLY A 468 -4.52 22.52 -18.25
N VAL A 469 -5.25 23.42 -18.93
CA VAL A 469 -4.65 24.41 -19.84
C VAL A 469 -3.78 25.40 -19.06
N ASP A 470 -4.24 25.89 -17.91
CA ASP A 470 -3.48 26.83 -17.07
C ASP A 470 -2.20 26.18 -16.53
N TRP A 471 -2.26 24.92 -16.12
CA TRP A 471 -1.06 24.13 -15.79
C TRP A 471 -0.12 24.01 -16.99
N ALA A 472 -0.63 23.70 -18.18
CA ALA A 472 0.18 23.56 -19.39
C ALA A 472 0.89 24.88 -19.74
N ILE A 473 0.24 26.03 -19.52
CA ILE A 473 0.86 27.36 -19.66
C ILE A 473 2.04 27.51 -18.71
N ALA A 474 1.84 27.24 -17.41
CA ALA A 474 2.89 27.36 -16.41
C ALA A 474 4.08 26.41 -16.70
N ALA A 475 3.79 25.15 -17.06
CA ALA A 475 4.79 24.17 -17.40
C ALA A 475 5.59 24.54 -18.67
N THR A 476 4.92 25.10 -19.69
CA THR A 476 5.57 25.57 -20.93
C THR A 476 6.56 26.70 -20.65
N LYS A 477 6.21 27.63 -19.75
CA LYS A 477 7.12 28.71 -19.33
C LYS A 477 8.39 28.15 -18.67
N GLY A 478 8.23 27.29 -17.65
CA GLY A 478 9.35 26.70 -16.93
C GLY A 478 10.28 25.87 -17.84
N ILE A 479 9.72 25.05 -18.74
CA ILE A 479 10.53 24.28 -19.70
C ILE A 479 11.22 25.19 -20.71
N SER A 480 10.58 26.27 -21.14
CA SER A 480 11.20 27.23 -22.06
C SER A 480 12.43 27.90 -21.43
N GLU A 481 12.35 28.27 -20.15
CA GLU A 481 13.47 28.85 -19.39
C GLU A 481 14.59 27.84 -19.16
N MET A 482 14.22 26.58 -18.86
CA MET A 482 15.17 25.48 -18.73
C MET A 482 15.93 25.22 -20.04
N VAL A 483 15.23 25.11 -21.18
CA VAL A 483 15.85 24.88 -22.49
C VAL A 483 16.76 26.04 -22.89
N LEU A 484 16.36 27.29 -22.63
CA LEU A 484 17.23 28.45 -22.84
C LEU A 484 18.50 28.37 -22.00
N THR A 485 18.36 28.02 -20.72
CA THR A 485 19.50 27.89 -19.81
C THR A 485 20.47 26.82 -20.29
N LEU A 486 19.98 25.68 -20.78
CA LEU A 486 20.82 24.61 -21.35
C LEU A 486 21.50 25.04 -22.65
N CYS A 487 20.80 25.79 -23.50
CA CYS A 487 21.37 26.38 -24.71
C CYS A 487 22.52 27.33 -24.38
N PHE A 488 22.33 28.24 -23.42
CA PHE A 488 23.37 29.18 -22.97
C PHE A 488 24.56 28.51 -22.29
N ARG A 489 24.34 27.35 -21.64
CA ARG A 489 25.41 26.55 -21.03
C ARG A 489 26.23 25.73 -22.02
N HIS A 490 25.95 25.81 -23.33
CA HIS A 490 26.59 24.98 -24.35
C HIS A 490 26.47 23.47 -24.07
N PHE A 491 25.32 23.06 -23.56
CA PHE A 491 25.03 21.67 -23.21
C PHE A 491 25.45 20.70 -24.32
N ALA A 492 26.40 19.80 -24.05
CA ALA A 492 27.07 18.99 -25.08
C ALA A 492 26.11 18.14 -25.94
N ARG A 493 24.98 17.69 -25.37
CA ARG A 493 23.94 16.90 -26.07
C ARG A 493 22.76 17.76 -26.54
N TYR A 494 22.92 19.07 -26.71
CA TYR A 494 21.84 19.97 -27.12
C TYR A 494 21.20 19.57 -28.45
N HIS A 495 21.97 19.06 -29.40
CA HIS A 495 21.42 18.58 -30.67
C HIS A 495 20.48 17.36 -30.49
N GLU A 496 20.82 16.40 -29.62
CA GLU A 496 19.94 15.26 -29.30
C GLU A 496 18.67 15.72 -28.58
N LEU A 497 18.82 16.69 -27.67
CA LEU A 497 17.70 17.36 -27.01
C LEU A 497 16.78 18.05 -28.02
N GLN A 498 17.34 18.81 -28.96
CA GLN A 498 16.59 19.48 -30.03
C GLN A 498 15.84 18.47 -30.91
N GLN A 499 16.46 17.34 -31.25
CA GLN A 499 15.80 16.26 -31.98
C GLN A 499 14.62 15.67 -31.20
N ALA A 500 14.77 15.46 -29.88
CA ALA A 500 13.70 14.96 -29.02
C ALA A 500 12.52 15.94 -28.95
N ILE A 501 12.80 17.25 -28.87
CA ILE A 501 11.80 18.32 -28.90
C ILE A 501 11.10 18.36 -30.27
N SER A 502 11.87 18.41 -31.37
CA SER A 502 11.38 18.46 -32.76
C SER A 502 10.38 17.34 -33.06
N ALA A 503 10.68 16.10 -32.66
CA ALA A 503 9.86 14.92 -32.93
C ALA A 503 8.38 15.04 -32.49
N MET A 504 8.09 15.92 -31.53
CA MET A 504 6.79 16.02 -30.88
C MET A 504 6.22 17.45 -30.84
N TRP A 505 7.06 18.48 -30.94
CA TRP A 505 6.66 19.88 -30.80
C TRP A 505 5.49 20.27 -31.71
N TYR A 506 5.59 19.98 -33.02
CA TYR A 506 4.52 20.34 -33.96
C TYR A 506 3.23 19.54 -33.74
N ARG A 507 3.36 18.28 -33.27
CA ARG A 507 2.20 17.44 -32.96
C ARG A 507 1.35 18.07 -31.87
N VAL A 508 1.99 18.55 -30.81
CA VAL A 508 1.30 19.22 -29.70
C VAL A 508 0.75 20.56 -30.15
N LEU A 509 1.52 21.38 -30.88
CA LEU A 509 1.04 22.66 -31.42
C LEU A 509 -0.23 22.48 -32.27
N LYS A 510 -0.24 21.47 -33.14
CA LYS A 510 -1.42 21.12 -33.93
C LYS A 510 -2.60 20.76 -33.03
N ARG A 511 -2.40 19.98 -31.96
CA ARG A 511 -3.48 19.62 -31.03
C ARG A 511 -4.02 20.81 -30.24
N ILE A 512 -3.16 21.71 -29.77
CA ILE A 512 -3.60 22.94 -29.11
C ILE A 512 -4.46 23.78 -30.06
N ARG A 513 -4.05 23.90 -31.34
CA ARG A 513 -4.84 24.61 -32.38
C ARG A 513 -6.16 23.92 -32.70
N ASP A 514 -6.16 22.59 -32.86
CA ASP A 514 -7.37 21.80 -33.08
C ASP A 514 -8.36 22.05 -31.91
N MET A 515 -7.89 22.07 -30.65
CA MET A 515 -8.70 22.37 -29.47
C MET A 515 -9.17 23.82 -29.38
N SER A 516 -8.31 24.78 -29.76
CA SER A 516 -8.68 26.20 -29.82
C SER A 516 -9.75 26.49 -30.88
N ALA A 517 -9.75 25.75 -31.99
CA ALA A 517 -10.83 25.84 -32.98
C ALA A 517 -12.17 25.32 -32.45
N VAL A 518 -12.14 24.30 -31.59
CA VAL A 518 -13.35 23.78 -30.90
C VAL A 518 -13.82 24.72 -29.78
N ARG A 519 -12.89 25.41 -29.10
CA ARG A 519 -13.17 26.35 -28.00
C ARG A 519 -12.62 27.76 -28.31
N PRO A 520 -13.22 28.51 -29.26
CA PRO A 520 -12.67 29.78 -29.72
C PRO A 520 -12.71 30.90 -28.66
N ALA A 521 -13.56 30.79 -27.64
CA ALA A 521 -13.66 31.75 -26.55
C ALA A 521 -12.61 31.54 -25.43
N ASP A 522 -11.83 30.46 -25.48
CA ASP A 522 -10.84 30.11 -24.46
C ASP A 522 -9.52 30.90 -24.70
N GLU A 523 -9.31 31.97 -23.94
CA GLU A 523 -8.09 32.79 -23.99
C GLU A 523 -6.84 32.03 -23.53
N SER A 524 -6.98 31.09 -22.59
CA SER A 524 -5.85 30.29 -22.10
C SER A 524 -5.28 29.42 -23.22
N LEU A 525 -6.12 28.84 -24.10
CA LEU A 525 -5.63 28.12 -25.28
C LEU A 525 -4.88 29.03 -26.25
N ARG A 526 -5.36 30.25 -26.49
CA ARG A 526 -4.67 31.23 -27.36
C ARG A 526 -3.31 31.61 -26.78
N THR A 527 -3.28 31.88 -25.47
CA THR A 527 -2.04 32.12 -24.72
C THR A 527 -1.08 30.94 -24.84
N LEU A 528 -1.57 29.70 -24.67
CA LEU A 528 -0.76 28.50 -24.80
C LEU A 528 -0.21 28.32 -26.23
N ILE A 529 -0.97 28.66 -27.28
CA ILE A 529 -0.46 28.64 -28.67
C ILE A 529 0.72 29.59 -28.83
N VAL A 530 0.63 30.81 -28.30
CA VAL A 530 1.71 31.81 -28.38
C VAL A 530 2.95 31.28 -27.66
N LEU A 531 2.82 30.86 -26.41
CA LEU A 531 3.93 30.33 -25.62
C LEU A 531 4.56 29.09 -26.24
N TRP A 532 3.76 28.19 -26.80
CA TRP A 532 4.27 26.99 -27.46
C TRP A 532 5.06 27.29 -28.73
N ARG A 533 4.66 28.34 -29.47
CA ARG A 533 5.41 28.82 -30.64
C ARG A 533 6.72 29.46 -30.23
N GLU A 534 6.69 30.30 -29.19
CA GLU A 534 7.90 30.90 -28.62
C GLU A 534 8.88 29.83 -28.13
N PHE A 535 8.37 28.80 -27.45
CA PHE A 535 9.16 27.64 -27.04
C PHE A 535 9.88 26.98 -28.23
N GLY A 536 9.16 26.74 -29.34
CA GLY A 536 9.75 26.20 -30.56
C GLY A 536 10.83 27.10 -31.16
N THR A 537 10.56 28.41 -31.25
CA THR A 537 11.54 29.39 -31.73
C THR A 537 12.81 29.40 -30.87
N ARG A 538 12.67 29.32 -29.54
CA ARG A 538 13.80 29.27 -28.59
C ARG A 538 14.62 27.98 -28.72
N ALA A 539 13.96 26.88 -29.09
CA ALA A 539 14.62 25.61 -29.39
C ALA A 539 15.14 25.52 -30.84
N ASP A 540 15.20 26.64 -31.56
CA ASP A 540 15.61 26.73 -32.97
C ASP A 540 14.81 25.80 -33.91
N LEU A 541 13.49 25.74 -33.68
CA LEU A 541 12.55 24.96 -34.50
C LEU A 541 11.80 25.87 -35.47
N ASN A 542 11.83 25.52 -36.76
CA ASN A 542 11.07 26.23 -37.78
C ASN A 542 9.70 25.59 -38.00
N GLU A 543 8.62 26.31 -37.67
CA GLU A 543 7.26 25.76 -37.75
C GLU A 543 6.90 25.16 -39.13
N LYS A 544 7.35 25.78 -40.23
CA LYS A 544 7.06 25.29 -41.58
C LYS A 544 7.83 24.01 -41.89
N ALA A 545 9.09 23.92 -41.45
CA ALA A 545 9.90 22.72 -41.61
C ALA A 545 9.35 21.56 -40.77
N GLU A 546 9.06 21.81 -39.49
CA GLU A 546 8.49 20.84 -38.56
C GLU A 546 7.12 20.34 -39.01
N ARG A 547 6.28 21.23 -39.56
CA ARG A 547 5.01 20.84 -40.19
C ARG A 547 5.22 19.87 -41.34
N ARG A 548 6.14 20.18 -42.26
CA ARG A 548 6.45 19.30 -43.40
C ARG A 548 6.97 17.95 -42.92
N ALA A 549 7.92 17.95 -41.98
CA ALA A 549 8.44 16.72 -41.39
C ALA A 549 7.35 15.88 -40.72
N TYR A 550 6.41 16.52 -40.03
CA TYR A 550 5.24 15.84 -39.46
C TYR A 550 4.31 15.25 -40.53
N ASP A 551 3.97 16.03 -41.56
CA ASP A 551 3.09 15.60 -42.65
C ASP A 551 3.74 14.45 -43.45
N ASP A 552 5.06 14.52 -43.70
CA ASP A 552 5.85 13.47 -44.34
C ASP A 552 5.91 12.21 -43.47
N ALA A 553 6.16 12.34 -42.16
CA ALA A 553 6.14 11.21 -41.23
C ALA A 553 4.75 10.57 -41.13
N LYS A 554 3.68 11.38 -41.17
CA LYS A 554 2.30 10.90 -41.18
C LYS A 554 2.00 10.14 -42.48
N LEU A 555 2.42 10.66 -43.62
CA LEU A 555 2.26 10.00 -44.92
C LEU A 555 3.09 8.70 -44.98
N ALA A 556 4.31 8.70 -44.41
CA ALA A 556 5.15 7.51 -44.30
C ALA A 556 4.51 6.44 -43.38
N ALA A 557 3.92 6.84 -42.26
CA ALA A 557 3.19 5.94 -41.36
C ALA A 557 1.94 5.33 -42.03
N GLN A 558 1.37 5.98 -43.04
CA GLN A 558 0.27 5.40 -43.81
C GLN A 558 0.73 4.35 -44.83
N LYS A 559 2.03 4.22 -45.12
CA LYS A 559 2.56 3.25 -46.09
C LYS A 559 2.96 1.94 -45.41
N CYS A 560 3.04 0.87 -46.19
CA CYS A 560 3.57 -0.41 -45.74
C CYS A 560 5.10 -0.34 -45.62
N ALA A 561 5.65 -0.81 -44.51
CA ALA A 561 7.10 -0.81 -44.29
C ALA A 561 7.85 -1.84 -45.14
N TRP A 562 7.16 -2.89 -45.61
CA TRP A 562 7.77 -3.91 -46.47
C TRP A 562 8.01 -3.34 -47.87
N THR A 563 9.27 -3.18 -48.25
CA THR A 563 9.71 -2.49 -49.48
C THR A 563 9.22 -3.14 -50.77
N ALA A 564 8.95 -4.45 -50.77
CA ALA A 564 8.42 -5.16 -51.93
C ALA A 564 6.88 -5.11 -52.04
N CYS A 565 6.19 -4.54 -51.05
CA CYS A 565 4.76 -4.33 -51.10
C CYS A 565 4.41 -3.15 -52.03
N GLU A 566 3.35 -3.27 -52.84
CA GLU A 566 2.85 -2.16 -53.66
C GLU A 566 2.50 -0.92 -52.82
N TRP A 567 1.97 -1.15 -51.62
CA TRP A 567 1.59 -0.13 -50.63
C TRP A 567 2.79 0.49 -49.89
N HIS A 568 4.02 0.15 -50.27
CA HIS A 568 5.20 0.85 -49.75
C HIS A 568 5.33 2.26 -50.34
N LYS A 569 4.89 2.46 -51.59
CA LYS A 569 4.98 3.74 -52.29
C LYS A 569 3.72 4.57 -52.09
N THR A 570 2.56 3.92 -52.05
CA THR A 570 1.24 4.53 -51.92
C THR A 570 0.54 4.06 -50.65
N PRO A 571 -0.27 4.90 -49.99
CA PRO A 571 -1.05 4.47 -48.84
C PRO A 571 -2.10 3.42 -49.26
N PRO A 572 -2.27 2.32 -48.50
CA PRO A 572 -3.33 1.33 -48.72
C PRO A 572 -4.71 1.92 -48.39
N SER A 573 -5.74 1.38 -49.03
CA SER A 573 -7.14 1.69 -48.72
C SER A 573 -7.54 1.22 -47.31
N THR A 574 -6.88 0.19 -46.80
CA THR A 574 -7.07 -0.34 -45.44
C THR A 574 -6.10 0.30 -44.46
N SER A 575 -6.52 0.47 -43.20
CA SER A 575 -5.63 0.96 -42.14
C SER A 575 -4.42 0.04 -41.95
N THR A 576 -3.24 0.65 -41.85
CA THR A 576 -2.00 -0.09 -41.57
C THR A 576 -1.90 -0.47 -40.10
N ARG A 577 -1.36 -1.65 -39.82
CA ARG A 577 -1.17 -2.21 -38.48
C ARG A 577 0.26 -1.99 -38.01
N LEU A 578 0.43 -1.51 -36.78
CA LEU A 578 1.75 -1.37 -36.15
C LEU A 578 2.36 -2.75 -35.86
N CYS A 579 3.68 -2.85 -35.97
CA CYS A 579 4.39 -4.01 -35.46
C CYS A 579 4.19 -4.11 -33.94
N VAL A 580 3.61 -5.19 -33.46
CA VAL A 580 3.41 -5.46 -32.02
C VAL A 580 4.73 -5.51 -31.26
N GLY A 581 5.85 -5.80 -31.94
CA GLY A 581 7.17 -5.87 -31.33
C GLY A 581 7.80 -4.51 -31.03
N CYS A 582 7.95 -3.65 -32.04
CA CYS A 582 8.63 -2.36 -31.87
C CYS A 582 7.71 -1.14 -31.86
N GLY A 583 6.48 -1.24 -32.38
CA GLY A 583 5.57 -0.10 -32.53
C GLY A 583 6.05 0.99 -33.50
N GLU A 584 7.11 0.77 -34.27
CA GLU A 584 7.70 1.79 -35.16
C GLU A 584 7.24 1.65 -36.61
N VAL A 585 7.22 0.43 -37.15
CA VAL A 585 6.86 0.15 -38.55
C VAL A 585 5.41 -0.31 -38.66
N ARG A 586 4.80 -0.05 -39.83
CA ARG A 586 3.39 -0.36 -40.11
C ARG A 586 3.25 -1.24 -41.35
N TYR A 587 2.29 -2.16 -41.34
CA TYR A 587 2.05 -3.10 -42.42
C TYR A 587 0.60 -3.05 -42.88
N CYS A 588 0.35 -3.14 -44.18
CA CYS A 588 -1.03 -3.23 -44.69
C CYS A 588 -1.69 -4.57 -44.33
N SER A 589 -0.90 -5.63 -44.07
CA SER A 589 -1.41 -6.95 -43.70
C SER A 589 -0.43 -7.74 -42.81
N LYS A 590 -0.94 -8.76 -42.11
CA LYS A 590 -0.12 -9.73 -41.36
C LYS A 590 0.86 -10.47 -42.28
N ALA A 591 0.48 -10.72 -43.53
CA ALA A 591 1.36 -11.36 -44.52
C ALA A 591 2.59 -10.48 -44.82
N CYS A 592 2.40 -9.18 -45.02
CA CYS A 592 3.50 -8.24 -45.22
C CYS A 592 4.42 -8.16 -43.98
N GLN A 593 3.85 -8.19 -42.77
CA GLN A 593 4.65 -8.23 -41.54
C GLN A 593 5.52 -9.49 -41.47
N VAL A 594 4.96 -10.67 -41.77
CA VAL A 594 5.71 -11.95 -41.74
C VAL A 594 6.81 -11.97 -42.80
N LYS A 595 6.54 -11.44 -44.00
CA LYS A 595 7.54 -11.37 -45.06
C LYS A 595 8.64 -10.36 -44.73
N ASP A 596 8.31 -9.17 -44.25
CA ASP A 596 9.32 -8.20 -43.80
C ASP A 596 10.15 -8.72 -42.61
N TRP A 597 9.53 -9.52 -41.74
CA TRP A 597 10.21 -10.22 -40.64
C TRP A 597 11.24 -11.23 -41.12
N LYS A 598 10.90 -12.05 -42.13
CA LYS A 598 11.76 -13.11 -42.65
C LYS A 598 12.77 -12.62 -43.69
N GLU A 599 12.32 -11.76 -44.61
CA GLU A 599 13.03 -11.36 -45.82
C GLU A 599 13.50 -9.90 -45.76
N GLY A 600 12.71 -9.00 -45.14
CA GLY A 600 13.00 -7.56 -45.09
C GLY A 600 13.94 -7.10 -43.97
N GLY A 601 14.55 -8.05 -43.24
CA GLY A 601 15.49 -7.76 -42.16
C GLY A 601 14.86 -7.07 -40.94
N HIS A 602 13.53 -7.03 -40.82
CA HIS A 602 12.89 -6.40 -39.67
C HIS A 602 13.19 -7.15 -38.36
N LYS A 603 13.32 -8.48 -38.41
CA LYS A 603 13.72 -9.31 -37.26
C LYS A 603 15.01 -8.79 -36.59
N ALA A 604 16.02 -8.40 -37.36
CA ALA A 604 17.28 -7.91 -36.81
C ALA A 604 17.17 -6.51 -36.18
N ARG A 605 16.19 -5.70 -36.61
CA ARG A 605 16.03 -4.30 -36.18
C ARG A 605 14.97 -4.11 -35.09
N CYS A 606 14.08 -5.09 -34.89
CA CYS A 606 12.97 -4.97 -33.96
C CYS A 606 13.45 -4.90 -32.50
N ARG A 607 13.15 -3.78 -31.79
CA ARG A 607 13.59 -3.50 -30.41
C ARG A 607 13.30 -4.61 -29.40
N ARG A 608 12.18 -5.33 -29.53
CA ARG A 608 11.84 -6.47 -28.66
C ARG A 608 12.96 -7.52 -28.57
N LEU A 609 13.76 -7.67 -29.62
CA LEU A 609 14.86 -8.65 -29.66
C LEU A 609 16.21 -8.06 -29.25
N LYS A 610 16.31 -6.73 -29.07
CA LYS A 610 17.56 -6.04 -28.74
C LYS A 610 17.70 -5.71 -27.25
N ALA A 611 16.64 -5.83 -26.46
CA ALA A 611 16.79 -5.92 -25.01
C ALA A 611 17.32 -7.33 -24.72
N PRO A 612 18.60 -7.53 -24.34
CA PRO A 612 18.93 -8.73 -23.60
C PRO A 612 17.98 -8.75 -22.41
N ALA A 613 17.33 -9.90 -22.15
CA ALA A 613 16.75 -10.09 -20.83
C ALA A 613 17.85 -9.68 -19.82
N PRO A 614 17.55 -8.78 -18.86
CA PRO A 614 18.55 -8.44 -17.85
C PRO A 614 19.08 -9.77 -17.32
N ALA A 615 20.40 -9.97 -17.41
CA ALA A 615 21.03 -11.13 -16.82
C ALA A 615 20.68 -11.04 -15.33
N GLY A 616 19.75 -11.89 -14.90
CA GLY A 616 19.24 -11.96 -13.54
C GLY A 616 20.33 -12.36 -12.59
#